data_AF-A0A3E2TKU8-F1
#
_entry.id   AF-A0A3E2TKU8-F1
#
_cell.length_a   1.000
_cell.length_b   1.000
_cell.length_c   1.000
_cell.angle_alpha   90.00
_cell.angle_beta   90.00
_cell.angle_gamma   90.00
#
_symmetry.space_group_name_H-M   'P 1'
#
loop_
_entity.id
_entity.type
_entity.pdbx_description
1 polymer ?
#
loop_
_entity_poly.entity_id
_entity_poly.type
_entity_poly.pdbx_seq_one_letter_code
_entity_poly.pdbx_strand_id
1 'polypeptide(L)'
;MIMHTRSNKKTILYLLIILLIFLFTLNGNKIFTINYDDIEAKNIEILEKEKLNNYKLDAKEQANYNIVYAYRINDSKEYIFIYSKSLLFNLYHLDDKFVSDEDDINTLASNIKYHNLVNINNTKNSAKIKISQRQNKDTISSIIYMIVILILIIFISYKIQLKNKKINKTA
;
A
#
# COMPACT_ATOMS: atom_id res chain seq x y z
N MET A 1 6.40 50.09 12.81
CA MET A 1 5.09 49.40 12.82
C MET A 1 5.31 48.00 12.26
N ILE A 2 5.38 46.99 13.13
CA ILE A 2 5.74 45.61 12.76
C ILE A 2 4.51 44.98 12.10
N MET A 3 4.54 44.91 10.77
CA MET A 3 3.49 44.33 9.95
C MET A 3 3.35 42.84 10.32
N HIS A 4 2.18 42.45 10.82
CA HIS A 4 1.88 41.12 11.33
C HIS A 4 2.18 40.01 10.30
N THR A 5 3.34 39.34 10.44
CA THR A 5 3.67 38.04 9.81
C THR A 5 2.93 36.86 10.46
N ARG A 6 1.77 37.09 11.09
CA ARG A 6 1.14 36.14 12.02
C ARG A 6 0.19 35.12 11.38
N SER A 7 0.05 35.06 10.04
CA SER A 7 -0.98 34.23 9.40
C SER A 7 -0.52 33.16 8.40
N ASN A 8 0.79 32.93 8.18
CA ASN A 8 1.23 31.87 7.24
C ASN A 8 1.61 30.57 7.95
N LYS A 9 2.16 30.65 9.18
CA LYS A 9 2.65 29.46 9.91
C LYS A 9 1.54 28.45 10.21
N LYS A 10 0.35 28.92 10.60
CA LYS A 10 -0.81 28.05 10.87
C LYS A 10 -1.33 27.38 9.60
N THR A 11 -1.42 28.10 8.50
CA THR A 11 -1.84 27.56 7.20
C THR A 11 -0.87 26.51 6.67
N ILE A 12 0.45 26.77 6.78
CA ILE A 12 1.49 25.79 6.43
C ILE A 12 1.36 24.55 7.30
N LEU A 13 1.16 24.70 8.62
CA LEU A 13 0.98 23.57 9.53
C LEU A 13 -0.26 22.74 9.17
N TYR A 14 -1.41 23.37 8.90
CA TYR A 14 -2.61 22.65 8.47
C TYR A 14 -2.42 21.92 7.16
N LEU A 15 -1.75 22.53 6.18
CA LEU A 15 -1.40 21.87 4.92
C LEU A 15 -0.55 20.61 5.17
N LEU A 16 0.44 20.72 6.05
CA LEU A 16 1.35 19.62 6.38
C LEU A 16 0.62 18.48 7.09
N ILE A 17 -0.29 18.79 8.02
CA ILE A 17 -1.14 17.80 8.69
C ILE A 17 -2.05 17.09 7.68
N ILE A 18 -2.70 17.84 6.78
CA ILE A 18 -3.57 17.25 5.74
C ILE A 18 -2.75 16.36 4.81
N LEU A 19 -1.55 16.79 4.41
CA LEU A 19 -0.65 15.99 3.58
C LEU A 19 -0.27 14.69 4.28
N LEU A 20 0.08 14.74 5.57
CA LEU A 20 0.40 13.56 6.37
C LEU A 20 -0.81 12.60 6.45
N ILE A 21 -2.00 13.11 6.79
CA ILE A 21 -3.23 12.31 6.83
C ILE A 21 -3.49 11.67 5.47
N PHE A 22 -3.31 12.41 4.38
CA PHE A 22 -3.48 11.92 3.03
C PHE A 22 -2.47 10.80 2.70
N LEU A 23 -1.20 10.97 3.02
CA LEU A 23 -0.16 9.95 2.82
C LEU A 23 -0.43 8.67 3.63
N PHE A 24 -0.87 8.81 4.88
CA PHE A 24 -1.28 7.67 5.72
C PHE A 24 -2.52 6.97 5.16
N THR A 25 -3.48 7.73 4.62
CA THR A 25 -4.67 7.16 3.99
C THR A 25 -4.34 6.43 2.69
N LEU A 26 -3.40 6.95 1.89
CA LEU A 26 -2.96 6.36 0.63
C LEU A 26 -2.15 5.07 0.77
N ASN A 27 -1.42 4.91 1.87
CA ASN A 27 -0.69 3.67 2.14
C ASN A 27 -1.55 2.64 2.91
N GLY A 28 -2.75 3.03 3.36
CA GLY A 28 -3.52 2.25 4.34
C GLY A 28 -2.74 2.12 5.65
N ASN A 29 -3.21 1.29 6.59
CA ASN A 29 -2.48 1.01 7.83
C ASN A 29 -1.19 0.17 7.59
N LYS A 30 -0.71 0.09 6.35
CA LYS A 30 0.45 -0.72 5.92
C LYS A 30 1.69 0.16 5.86
N ILE A 31 2.79 -0.36 6.42
CA ILE A 31 4.09 0.32 6.44
C ILE A 31 5.01 -0.37 5.42
N PHE A 32 5.27 0.29 4.30
CA PHE A 32 6.12 -0.22 3.22
C PHE A 32 7.58 0.11 3.51
N THR A 33 8.39 -0.93 3.73
CA THR A 33 9.79 -0.79 4.18
C THR A 33 10.77 -1.66 3.40
N ILE A 34 10.29 -2.60 2.62
CA ILE A 34 11.13 -3.60 1.96
C ILE A 34 11.38 -3.16 0.52
N ASN A 35 12.64 -3.01 0.11
CA ASN A 35 12.94 -2.75 -1.31
C ASN A 35 12.66 -4.01 -2.14
N TYR A 36 12.36 -3.83 -3.42
CA TYR A 36 12.14 -4.95 -4.34
C TYR A 36 13.29 -5.97 -4.32
N ASP A 37 14.52 -5.47 -4.40
CA ASP A 37 15.73 -6.30 -4.48
C ASP A 37 16.01 -7.07 -3.18
N ASP A 38 15.46 -6.61 -2.06
CA ASP A 38 15.66 -7.20 -0.74
C ASP A 38 14.60 -8.27 -0.39
N ILE A 39 13.53 -8.42 -1.19
CA ILE A 39 12.40 -9.30 -0.85
C ILE A 39 12.84 -10.76 -0.71
N GLU A 40 13.63 -11.28 -1.66
CA GLU A 40 14.04 -12.68 -1.63
C GLU A 40 14.99 -12.97 -0.46
N ALA A 41 15.92 -12.06 -0.17
CA ALA A 41 16.76 -12.14 1.02
C ALA A 41 15.91 -12.13 2.31
N LYS A 42 14.85 -11.32 2.35
CA LYS A 42 13.91 -11.28 3.48
C LYS A 42 13.12 -12.58 3.64
N ASN A 43 12.67 -13.18 2.53
CA ASN A 43 12.01 -14.49 2.56
C ASN A 43 12.94 -15.55 3.15
N ILE A 44 14.18 -15.61 2.68
CA ILE A 44 15.21 -16.54 3.18
C ILE A 44 15.42 -16.34 4.68
N GLU A 45 15.62 -15.09 5.14
CA GLU A 45 15.77 -14.76 6.57
C GLU A 45 14.60 -15.29 7.41
N ILE A 46 13.37 -15.20 6.88
CA ILE A 46 12.16 -15.69 7.57
C ILE A 46 12.11 -17.22 7.59
N LEU A 47 12.39 -17.89 6.45
CA LEU A 47 12.40 -19.35 6.35
C LEU A 47 13.43 -19.97 7.30
N GLU A 48 14.63 -19.39 7.37
CA GLU A 48 15.69 -19.81 8.29
C GLU A 48 15.28 -19.63 9.76
N LYS A 49 14.66 -18.49 10.10
CA LYS A 49 14.12 -18.24 11.46
C LYS A 49 13.05 -19.25 11.86
N GLU A 50 12.30 -19.76 10.90
CA GLU A 50 11.28 -20.80 11.12
C GLU A 50 11.84 -22.22 11.07
N LYS A 51 13.18 -22.37 10.99
CA LYS A 51 13.90 -23.65 10.98
C LYS A 51 13.55 -24.55 9.79
N LEU A 52 13.20 -23.93 8.66
CA LEU A 52 12.96 -24.62 7.39
C LEU A 52 14.29 -24.68 6.64
N ASN A 53 14.90 -25.86 6.62
CA ASN A 53 16.27 -26.02 6.09
C ASN A 53 16.32 -26.56 4.66
N ASN A 54 15.22 -27.19 4.21
CA ASN A 54 15.09 -27.71 2.85
C ASN A 54 13.88 -27.04 2.21
N TYR A 55 14.12 -25.93 1.51
CA TYR A 55 13.10 -25.27 0.72
C TYR A 55 13.59 -24.99 -0.69
N LYS A 56 12.65 -24.89 -1.61
CA LYS A 56 12.91 -24.51 -3.01
C LYS A 56 11.86 -23.51 -3.44
N LEU A 57 12.27 -22.44 -4.10
CA LEU A 57 11.33 -21.54 -4.76
C LEU A 57 10.70 -22.26 -5.94
N ASP A 58 9.39 -22.50 -5.87
CA ASP A 58 8.62 -23.17 -6.92
C ASP A 58 7.97 -22.17 -7.86
N ALA A 59 7.36 -21.12 -7.29
CA ALA A 59 6.69 -20.09 -8.08
C ALA A 59 6.88 -18.71 -7.46
N LYS A 60 7.00 -17.73 -8.35
CA LYS A 60 7.00 -16.30 -8.07
C LYS A 60 6.12 -15.65 -9.11
N GLU A 61 5.08 -14.95 -8.66
CA GLU A 61 4.18 -14.23 -9.55
C GLU A 61 4.01 -12.79 -9.06
N GLN A 62 4.10 -11.85 -9.99
CA GLN A 62 3.94 -10.43 -9.71
C GLN A 62 2.84 -9.87 -10.61
N ALA A 63 1.75 -9.41 -9.98
CA ALA A 63 0.66 -8.77 -10.69
C ALA A 63 -0.06 -7.75 -9.79
N ASN A 64 -0.52 -6.66 -10.41
CA ASN A 64 -1.47 -5.73 -9.81
C ASN A 64 -1.05 -5.20 -8.43
N TYR A 65 0.21 -4.76 -8.32
CA TYR A 65 0.83 -4.24 -7.09
C TYR A 65 1.01 -5.28 -6.00
N ASN A 66 0.93 -6.58 -6.31
CA ASN A 66 1.28 -7.63 -5.38
C ASN A 66 2.38 -8.53 -5.95
N ILE A 67 3.12 -9.17 -5.04
CA ILE A 67 4.06 -10.25 -5.37
C ILE A 67 3.74 -11.40 -4.44
N VAL A 68 3.66 -12.61 -5.00
CA VAL A 68 3.44 -13.84 -4.24
C VAL A 68 4.61 -14.77 -4.53
N TYR A 69 5.20 -15.32 -3.46
CA TYR A 69 6.20 -16.37 -3.54
C TYR A 69 5.64 -17.64 -2.92
N ALA A 70 5.87 -18.77 -3.57
CA ALA A 70 5.59 -20.09 -3.04
C ALA A 70 6.91 -20.89 -2.99
N TYR A 71 7.36 -21.19 -1.77
CA TYR A 71 8.52 -22.03 -1.50
C TYR A 71 8.05 -23.42 -1.09
N ARG A 72 8.38 -24.43 -1.87
CA ARG A 72 8.15 -25.82 -1.48
C ARG A 72 9.04 -26.18 -0.30
N ILE A 73 8.44 -26.69 0.76
CA ILE A 73 9.14 -27.22 1.94
C ILE A 73 9.33 -28.74 1.81
N ASN A 74 8.30 -29.43 1.31
CA ASN A 74 8.34 -30.85 0.97
C ASN A 74 7.30 -31.16 -0.12
N ASP A 75 7.14 -32.43 -0.49
CA ASP A 75 6.27 -32.85 -1.60
C ASP A 75 4.79 -32.48 -1.43
N SER A 76 4.36 -32.09 -0.22
CA SER A 76 2.97 -31.77 0.09
C SER A 76 2.80 -30.44 0.84
N LYS A 77 3.84 -29.62 0.97
CA LYS A 77 3.79 -28.37 1.75
C LYS A 77 4.49 -27.23 1.04
N GLU A 78 3.80 -26.09 1.01
CA GLU A 78 4.32 -24.83 0.51
C GLU A 78 4.33 -23.77 1.61
N TYR A 79 5.37 -22.96 1.62
CA TYR A 79 5.48 -21.73 2.37
C TYR A 79 5.17 -20.56 1.45
N ILE A 80 4.15 -19.79 1.78
CA ILE A 80 3.67 -18.71 0.94
C ILE A 80 4.00 -17.38 1.58
N PHE A 81 4.51 -16.45 0.77
CA PHE A 81 4.68 -15.05 1.14
C PHE A 81 3.88 -14.17 0.20
N ILE A 82 3.14 -13.22 0.78
CA ILE A 82 2.34 -12.28 0.01
C ILE A 82 2.77 -10.87 0.34
N TYR A 83 3.15 -10.13 -0.69
CA TYR A 83 3.59 -8.74 -0.59
C TYR A 83 2.64 -7.80 -1.32
N SER A 84 2.36 -6.67 -0.70
CA SER A 84 1.76 -5.50 -1.37
C SER A 84 2.85 -4.46 -1.68
N LYS A 85 2.76 -3.85 -2.85
CA LYS A 85 3.60 -2.72 -3.28
C LYS A 85 2.94 -1.40 -2.91
N SER A 86 3.74 -0.44 -2.43
CA SER A 86 3.29 0.93 -2.23
C SER A 86 2.84 1.56 -3.56
N LEU A 87 1.85 2.45 -3.48
CA LEU A 87 1.41 3.23 -4.63
C LEU A 87 2.45 4.30 -5.04
N LEU A 88 3.16 4.85 -4.05
CA LEU A 88 4.00 6.04 -4.23
C LEU A 88 5.50 5.71 -4.30
N PHE A 89 5.91 4.60 -3.69
CA PHE A 89 7.31 4.24 -3.55
C PHE A 89 7.57 2.85 -4.14
N ASN A 90 8.81 2.57 -4.55
CA ASN A 90 9.22 1.22 -4.94
C ASN A 90 9.50 0.34 -3.71
N LEU A 91 8.60 0.39 -2.73
CA LEU A 91 8.68 -0.29 -1.45
C LEU A 91 7.52 -1.26 -1.29
N TYR A 92 7.76 -2.32 -0.53
CA TYR A 92 6.87 -3.43 -0.31
C TYR A 92 6.58 -3.63 1.17
N HIS A 93 5.42 -4.20 1.44
CA HIS A 93 4.96 -4.61 2.75
C HIS A 93 4.63 -6.10 2.67
N LEU A 94 5.13 -6.89 3.63
CA LEU A 94 4.74 -8.28 3.79
C LEU A 94 3.35 -8.32 4.41
N ASP A 95 2.34 -8.63 3.61
CA ASP A 95 0.94 -8.69 4.05
C ASP A 95 0.67 -9.93 4.88
N ASP A 96 1.17 -11.08 4.40
CA ASP A 96 0.91 -12.36 5.02
C ASP A 96 2.02 -13.36 4.70
N LYS A 97 2.18 -14.33 5.61
CA LYS A 97 3.05 -15.47 5.45
C LYS A 97 2.49 -16.70 6.18
N PHE A 98 2.48 -17.84 5.51
CA PHE A 98 1.91 -19.06 6.10
C PHE A 98 2.42 -20.32 5.39
N VAL A 99 2.32 -21.45 6.09
CA VAL A 99 2.49 -22.78 5.53
C VAL A 99 1.13 -23.33 5.16
N SER A 100 1.02 -23.97 4.00
CA SER A 100 -0.17 -24.74 3.62
C SER A 100 0.22 -26.10 3.06
N ASP A 101 -0.63 -27.10 3.35
CA ASP A 101 -0.62 -28.44 2.78
C ASP A 101 -1.82 -28.71 1.87
N GLU A 102 -2.57 -27.66 1.52
CA GLU A 102 -3.69 -27.74 0.60
C GLU A 102 -3.25 -27.75 -0.87
N ASP A 103 -3.95 -28.52 -1.70
CA ASP A 103 -3.71 -28.58 -3.15
C ASP A 103 -4.15 -27.29 -3.88
N ASP A 104 -5.13 -26.55 -3.33
CA ASP A 104 -5.63 -25.31 -3.91
C ASP A 104 -5.95 -24.28 -2.83
N ILE A 105 -5.18 -23.20 -2.82
CA ILE A 105 -5.25 -22.15 -1.79
C ILE A 105 -5.82 -20.90 -2.44
N ASN A 106 -6.95 -20.44 -1.90
CA ASN A 106 -7.58 -19.19 -2.32
C ASN A 106 -7.41 -18.15 -1.22
N THR A 107 -6.60 -17.12 -1.49
CA THR A 107 -6.32 -16.04 -0.54
C THR A 107 -6.55 -14.67 -1.17
N LEU A 108 -6.67 -13.66 -0.31
CA LEU A 108 -6.96 -12.29 -0.67
C LEU A 108 -5.78 -11.39 -0.31
N ALA A 109 -5.23 -10.76 -1.33
CA ALA A 109 -4.13 -9.82 -1.18
C ALA A 109 -4.61 -8.45 -1.67
N SER A 110 -5.04 -7.61 -0.74
CA SER A 110 -5.64 -6.31 -1.07
C SER A 110 -4.65 -5.17 -0.94
N ASN A 111 -4.62 -4.30 -1.94
CA ASN A 111 -3.96 -3.00 -1.89
C ASN A 111 -4.98 -1.89 -2.17
N ILE A 112 -4.50 -0.64 -2.15
CA ILE A 112 -5.38 0.53 -2.30
C ILE A 112 -6.15 0.55 -3.63
N LYS A 113 -5.60 -0.07 -4.68
CA LYS A 113 -6.18 -0.04 -6.03
C LYS A 113 -6.96 -1.31 -6.36
N TYR A 114 -6.55 -2.45 -5.81
CA TYR A 114 -7.08 -3.77 -6.18
C TYR A 114 -7.30 -4.66 -4.98
N HIS A 115 -8.39 -5.42 -5.01
CA HIS A 115 -8.51 -6.68 -4.29
C HIS A 115 -8.01 -7.78 -5.22
N ASN A 116 -6.84 -8.33 -4.92
CA ASN A 116 -6.31 -9.43 -5.70
C ASN A 116 -6.74 -10.75 -5.05
N LEU A 117 -7.42 -11.57 -5.84
CA LEU A 117 -7.71 -12.97 -5.56
C LEU A 117 -6.51 -13.79 -6.04
N VAL A 118 -5.79 -14.36 -5.09
CA VAL A 118 -4.62 -15.19 -5.34
C VAL A 118 -5.06 -16.64 -5.20
N ASN A 119 -4.96 -17.39 -6.29
CA ASN A 119 -5.15 -18.83 -6.31
C ASN A 119 -3.77 -19.49 -6.46
N ILE A 120 -3.44 -20.41 -5.57
CA ILE A 120 -2.16 -21.13 -5.58
C ILE A 120 -2.51 -22.61 -5.66
N ASN A 121 -2.21 -23.21 -6.81
CA ASN A 121 -2.43 -24.62 -7.04
C ASN A 121 -1.12 -25.37 -6.82
N ASN A 122 -1.06 -26.13 -5.74
CA ASN A 122 0.07 -26.98 -5.42
C ASN A 122 -0.06 -28.29 -6.22
N THR A 123 0.90 -28.54 -7.10
CA THR A 123 1.01 -29.83 -7.77
C THR A 123 2.24 -30.56 -7.26
N LYS A 124 2.22 -31.90 -7.31
CA LYS A 124 3.32 -32.77 -6.86
C LYS A 124 4.72 -32.32 -7.30
N ASN A 125 4.87 -31.58 -8.40
CA ASN A 125 6.17 -31.13 -8.93
C ASN A 125 6.39 -29.61 -8.94
N SER A 126 5.34 -28.79 -8.84
CA SER A 126 5.49 -27.32 -8.80
C SER A 126 4.24 -26.62 -8.26
N ALA A 127 4.41 -25.51 -7.54
CA ALA A 127 3.36 -24.53 -7.32
C ALA A 127 2.98 -23.80 -8.63
N LYS A 128 1.70 -23.45 -8.80
CA LYS A 128 1.25 -22.49 -9.83
C LYS A 128 0.44 -21.39 -9.17
N ILE A 129 0.90 -20.15 -9.31
CA ILE A 129 0.23 -18.98 -8.75
C ILE A 129 -0.55 -18.28 -9.87
N LYS A 130 -1.83 -18.00 -9.61
CA LYS A 130 -2.68 -17.18 -10.47
C LYS A 130 -3.23 -16.02 -9.67
N ILE A 131 -2.96 -14.81 -10.14
CA ILE A 131 -3.45 -13.57 -9.51
C ILE A 131 -4.53 -12.98 -10.41
N SER A 132 -5.76 -12.95 -9.92
CA SER A 132 -6.88 -12.26 -10.56
C SER A 132 -7.26 -11.01 -9.76
N GLN A 133 -7.78 -9.99 -10.44
CA GLN A 133 -8.01 -8.68 -9.82
C GLN A 133 -9.47 -8.27 -9.86
N ARG A 134 -9.89 -7.59 -8.78
CA ARG A 134 -11.09 -6.76 -8.74
C ARG A 134 -10.68 -5.36 -8.30
N GLN A 135 -11.05 -4.34 -9.07
CA GLN A 135 -10.77 -2.95 -8.70
C GLN A 135 -11.46 -2.59 -7.39
N ASN A 136 -10.73 -1.94 -6.50
CA ASN A 136 -11.23 -1.39 -5.24
C ASN A 136 -11.90 -0.03 -5.51
N LYS A 137 -13.08 -0.07 -6.14
CA LYS A 137 -13.80 1.14 -6.58
C LYS A 137 -14.14 2.07 -5.43
N ASP A 138 -14.48 1.53 -4.26
CA ASP A 138 -14.87 2.32 -3.09
C ASP A 138 -13.70 3.13 -2.54
N THR A 139 -12.50 2.53 -2.50
CA THR A 139 -11.30 3.22 -2.04
C THR A 139 -10.85 4.29 -3.04
N ILE A 140 -10.89 3.98 -4.34
CA ILE A 140 -10.57 4.97 -5.40
C ILE A 140 -11.55 6.15 -5.35
N SER A 141 -12.84 5.87 -5.22
CA SER A 141 -13.89 6.89 -5.11
C SER A 141 -13.66 7.78 -3.89
N SER A 142 -13.32 7.19 -2.74
CA SER A 142 -13.01 7.92 -1.51
C SER A 142 -11.80 8.85 -1.66
N ILE A 143 -10.75 8.43 -2.37
CA ILE A 143 -9.58 9.27 -2.68
C ILE A 143 -9.99 10.47 -3.55
N ILE A 144 -10.79 10.23 -4.59
CA ILE A 144 -11.28 11.30 -5.47
C ILE A 144 -12.10 12.31 -4.67
N TYR A 145 -13.03 11.85 -3.83
CA TYR A 145 -13.83 12.73 -2.99
C TYR A 145 -12.97 13.56 -2.03
N MET A 146 -11.95 12.97 -1.41
CA MET A 146 -11.01 13.70 -0.57
C MET A 146 -10.26 14.79 -1.33
N ILE A 147 -9.80 14.51 -2.56
CA ILE A 147 -9.12 15.51 -3.41
C ILE A 147 -10.08 16.66 -3.76
N VAL A 148 -11.32 16.35 -4.14
CA VAL A 148 -12.33 17.37 -4.46
C VAL A 148 -12.64 18.25 -3.25
N ILE A 149 -12.83 17.66 -2.07
CA ILE A 149 -13.05 18.39 -0.82
C ILE A 149 -11.86 19.30 -0.52
N LEU A 150 -10.63 18.81 -0.69
CA LEU A 150 -9.42 19.59 -0.47
C LEU A 150 -9.35 20.82 -1.40
N ILE A 151 -9.63 20.64 -2.69
CA ILE A 151 -9.67 21.73 -3.69
C ILE A 151 -10.73 22.77 -3.31
N LEU A 152 -11.92 22.34 -2.88
CA LEU A 152 -12.99 23.22 -2.43
C LEU A 152 -12.58 24.05 -1.21
N ILE A 153 -11.94 23.43 -0.21
CA ILE A 153 -11.45 24.11 0.99
C ILE A 153 -10.41 25.18 0.62
N ILE A 154 -9.47 24.86 -0.27
CA ILE A 154 -8.45 25.79 -0.75
C ILE A 154 -9.12 26.98 -1.47
N PHE A 155 -10.07 26.70 -2.36
CA PHE A 155 -10.76 27.73 -3.13
C PHE A 155 -11.58 28.68 -2.24
N ILE A 156 -12.34 28.14 -1.29
CA ILE A 156 -13.14 28.93 -0.33
C ILE A 156 -12.21 29.81 0.52
N SER A 157 -11.12 29.23 1.04
CA SER A 157 -10.13 29.95 1.85
C SER A 157 -9.51 31.10 1.07
N TYR A 158 -9.16 30.88 -0.20
CA TYR A 158 -8.62 31.91 -1.08
C TYR A 158 -9.63 33.05 -1.34
N LYS A 159 -10.89 32.73 -1.61
CA LYS A 159 -11.94 33.75 -1.78
C LYS A 159 -12.15 34.60 -0.52
N ILE A 160 -12.14 33.98 0.66
CA ILE A 160 -12.28 34.70 1.95
C ILE A 160 -11.10 35.67 2.14
N GLN A 161 -9.87 35.23 1.86
CA GLN A 161 -8.69 36.10 1.94
C GLN A 161 -8.77 37.30 1.00
N LEU A 162 -9.20 37.09 -0.25
CA LEU A 162 -9.39 38.18 -1.22
C LEU A 162 -10.43 39.20 -0.75
N LYS A 163 -11.56 38.74 -0.19
CA LYS A 163 -12.61 39.62 0.35
C LYS A 163 -12.09 40.47 1.51
N ASN A 164 -11.39 39.86 2.47
CA ASN A 164 -10.82 40.56 3.63
C ASN A 164 -9.74 41.57 3.22
N LYS A 165 -8.91 41.25 2.21
CA LYS A 165 -7.93 42.18 1.66
C LYS A 165 -8.57 43.39 0.99
N LYS A 166 -9.75 43.23 0.39
CA LYS A 166 -10.51 44.33 -0.23
C LYS A 166 -11.10 45.27 0.83
N ILE A 167 -11.68 44.73 1.91
CA ILE A 167 -12.25 45.51 3.02
C ILE A 167 -11.19 46.35 3.73
N ASN A 168 -10.02 45.77 4.03
CA ASN A 168 -8.92 46.49 4.69
C ASN A 168 -8.22 47.55 3.81
N LYS A 169 -8.51 47.60 2.50
CA LYS A 169 -8.02 48.66 1.60
C LYS A 169 -8.98 49.85 1.50
N THR A 170 -10.23 49.67 1.91
CA THR A 170 -11.30 50.67 1.81
C THR A 170 -11.66 51.32 3.16
N ALA A 171 -11.03 50.89 4.25
CA ALA A 171 -11.08 51.50 5.57
C ALA A 171 -9.78 52.26 5.83
#